data_AF-A0A812JXD3-F1
#
_entry.id   AF-A0A812JXD3-F1
#
_cell.length_a   1.000
_cell.length_b   1.000
_cell.length_c   1.000
_cell.angle_alpha   90.00
_cell.angle_beta   90.00
_cell.angle_gamma   90.00
#
_symmetry.space_group_name_H-M   'P 1'
#
loop_
_entity.id
_entity.type
_entity.pdbx_description
1 polymer ?
#
loop_
_entity_poly.entity_id
_entity_poly.type
_entity_poly.pdbx_seq_one_letter_code
_entity_poly.pdbx_strand_id
1 'polypeptide(L)'
;MTIDPPQADWPSFKTLADVIKFTGLAGDPADKDTQAGSLSSLLGSDGSDHPRVFAMISEDDFSKILEKWKVPVVSGGAVTQQDPTPRQSGQGALVGRTCRVVVGLNVTQPSASPAAAAVTVSAAPKRKVKLNAVINQTDDMEVDILDDQAITDAYARYTKKIGAAPPPDQELSSEQLTTLHTLFQSGRAPYTDMAVWGPYHHRLAKKIRLKGIRLNAQGEIIPVEIQGPADFEAWRESYSVFRTGCIMFGQISPARLDSYEHHIRSYHERYGRSCWALLYQADVRARLELAERLRRQGKEEMDAAIAAGGTHEFNPATPWEYVWKMLVKDQSFWHKELEEPALLILAKTQRMAHVLGADAAVETSGNAGTDRTIPSSATTAKRKREDNVRQHVVGEDGLLTHNRRGAELCRGFQKGECVEKDRSGFCAKNGRTRHQCAKCLSEEHGAQSCPQSAPKHPRTFKPKGGRKGAGKSRA
;
A
#
# COMPACT_ATOMS: atom_id res chain seq x y z
N MET A 1 5.76 -15.40 -50.81
CA MET A 1 4.89 -14.42 -51.49
C MET A 1 5.03 -13.10 -50.75
N THR A 2 5.40 -12.03 -51.45
CA THR A 2 5.53 -10.70 -50.85
C THR A 2 4.14 -10.20 -50.45
N ILE A 3 4.01 -9.68 -49.23
CA ILE A 3 2.75 -9.15 -48.69
C ILE A 3 2.36 -7.84 -49.40
N ASP A 4 3.35 -7.14 -49.95
CA ASP A 4 3.21 -5.85 -50.62
C ASP A 4 3.01 -6.02 -52.14
N PRO A 5 2.27 -5.10 -52.81
CA PRO A 5 2.09 -5.16 -54.26
C PRO A 5 3.43 -5.04 -54.99
N PRO A 6 3.64 -5.81 -56.08
CA PRO A 6 4.83 -5.68 -56.91
C PRO A 6 5.06 -4.23 -57.33
N GLN A 7 6.32 -3.78 -57.36
CA GLN A 7 6.66 -2.41 -57.71
C GLN A 7 6.18 -1.99 -59.11
N ALA A 8 6.08 -2.95 -60.04
CA ALA A 8 5.52 -2.76 -61.36
C ALA A 8 4.04 -2.33 -61.35
N ASP A 9 3.30 -2.68 -60.30
CA ASP A 9 1.86 -2.42 -60.19
C ASP A 9 1.57 -1.09 -59.49
N TRP A 10 2.55 -0.44 -58.86
CA TRP A 10 2.35 0.82 -58.12
C TRP A 10 1.69 1.94 -58.93
N PRO A 11 2.05 2.17 -60.21
CA PRO A 11 1.40 3.21 -61.03
C PRO A 11 -0.09 2.94 -61.33
N SER A 12 -0.57 1.71 -61.11
CA SER A 12 -1.96 1.33 -61.33
C SER A 12 -2.91 1.73 -60.19
N PHE A 13 -2.37 2.00 -59.00
CA PHE A 13 -3.14 2.38 -57.81
C PHE A 13 -3.39 3.90 -57.78
N LYS A 14 -4.41 4.36 -58.50
CA LYS A 14 -4.74 5.79 -58.59
C LYS A 14 -5.73 6.24 -57.53
N THR A 15 -6.52 5.30 -57.01
CA THR A 15 -7.60 5.56 -56.05
C THR A 15 -7.52 4.59 -54.87
N LEU A 16 -8.17 4.95 -53.76
CA LEU A 16 -8.34 4.06 -52.62
C LEU A 16 -9.09 2.77 -53.02
N ALA A 17 -10.04 2.87 -53.96
CA ALA A 17 -10.76 1.72 -54.51
C ALA A 17 -9.81 0.67 -55.14
N ASP A 18 -8.78 1.11 -55.86
CA ASP A 18 -7.78 0.21 -56.45
C ASP A 18 -7.01 -0.56 -55.36
N VAL A 19 -6.68 0.12 -54.26
CA VAL A 19 -5.98 -0.46 -53.11
C VAL A 19 -6.89 -1.46 -52.38
N ILE A 20 -8.14 -1.09 -52.10
CA ILE A 20 -9.13 -1.94 -51.45
C ILE A 20 -9.34 -3.23 -52.26
N LYS A 21 -9.43 -3.12 -53.59
CA LYS A 21 -9.56 -4.26 -54.50
C LYS A 21 -8.37 -5.22 -54.41
N PHE A 22 -7.15 -4.70 -54.32
CA PHE A 22 -5.94 -5.52 -54.13
C PHE A 22 -5.93 -6.28 -52.80
N THR A 23 -6.41 -5.66 -51.72
CA THR A 23 -6.48 -6.31 -50.39
C THR A 23 -7.60 -7.36 -50.25
N GLY A 24 -8.46 -7.48 -51.26
CA GLY A 24 -9.53 -8.47 -51.32
C GLY A 24 -10.71 -8.19 -50.39
N LEU A 25 -10.93 -6.93 -50.00
CA LEU A 25 -12.16 -6.51 -49.31
C LEU A 25 -13.34 -6.54 -50.28
N ALA A 26 -14.47 -7.09 -49.83
CA ALA A 26 -15.62 -7.33 -50.69
C ALA A 26 -16.57 -6.12 -50.77
N GLY A 27 -17.04 -5.85 -51.99
CA GLY A 27 -18.07 -4.86 -52.29
C GLY A 27 -17.55 -3.52 -52.81
N ASP A 28 -18.47 -2.58 -53.02
CA ASP A 28 -18.19 -1.28 -53.62
C ASP A 28 -17.72 -0.27 -52.54
N PRO A 29 -16.54 0.36 -52.68
CA PRO A 29 -16.07 1.42 -51.79
C PRO A 29 -17.02 2.61 -51.62
N ALA A 30 -17.94 2.85 -52.56
CA ALA A 30 -18.97 3.88 -52.46
C ALA A 30 -20.23 3.43 -51.70
N ASP A 31 -20.46 2.11 -51.59
CA ASP A 31 -21.62 1.53 -50.92
C ASP A 31 -21.31 1.17 -49.45
N LYS A 32 -21.85 1.98 -48.54
CA LYS A 32 -21.64 1.86 -47.09
C LYS A 32 -22.14 0.54 -46.49
N ASP A 33 -23.04 -0.16 -47.18
CA ASP A 33 -23.57 -1.45 -46.76
C ASP A 33 -22.66 -2.62 -47.17
N THR A 34 -21.50 -2.33 -47.79
CA THR A 34 -20.46 -3.30 -48.10
C THR A 34 -19.24 -3.19 -47.18
N GLN A 35 -18.40 -4.24 -47.17
CA GLN A 35 -17.18 -4.25 -46.36
C GLN A 35 -16.21 -3.17 -46.82
N ALA A 36 -16.06 -3.01 -48.14
CA ALA A 36 -15.27 -1.95 -48.74
C ALA A 36 -15.79 -0.56 -48.37
N GLY A 37 -17.08 -0.28 -48.58
CA GLY A 37 -17.62 1.07 -48.34
C GLY A 37 -17.80 1.43 -46.87
N SER A 38 -17.98 0.46 -45.96
CA SER A 38 -17.92 0.73 -44.52
C SER A 38 -16.53 1.19 -44.06
N LEU A 39 -15.46 0.61 -44.62
CA LEU A 39 -14.08 1.04 -44.35
C LEU A 39 -13.78 2.39 -45.00
N SER A 40 -14.18 2.60 -46.26
CA SER A 40 -14.03 3.90 -46.93
C SER A 40 -14.75 5.01 -46.17
N SER A 41 -16.00 4.76 -45.75
CA SER A 41 -16.79 5.73 -44.98
C SER A 41 -16.16 6.03 -43.62
N LEU A 42 -15.49 5.06 -42.98
CA LEU A 42 -14.77 5.27 -41.73
C LEU A 42 -13.52 6.14 -41.94
N LEU A 43 -12.85 5.98 -43.08
CA LEU A 43 -11.73 6.80 -43.51
C LEU A 43 -12.15 8.17 -44.08
N GLY A 44 -13.46 8.45 -44.13
CA GLY A 44 -14.00 9.70 -44.64
C GLY A 44 -13.96 9.84 -46.17
N SER A 45 -13.92 8.71 -46.89
CA SER A 45 -13.81 8.64 -48.35
C SER A 45 -14.94 7.83 -48.98
N ASP A 46 -15.23 8.08 -50.25
CA ASP A 46 -16.06 7.22 -51.10
C ASP A 46 -15.23 6.25 -51.96
N GLY A 47 -13.91 6.19 -51.72
CA GLY A 47 -12.97 5.35 -52.47
C GLY A 47 -12.31 6.05 -53.66
N SER A 48 -12.72 7.26 -54.02
CA SER A 48 -12.16 8.01 -55.16
C SER A 48 -10.84 8.74 -54.84
N ASP A 49 -10.55 8.94 -53.55
CA ASP A 49 -9.38 9.67 -53.08
C ASP A 49 -8.07 8.96 -53.42
N HIS A 50 -7.04 9.74 -53.74
CA HIS A 50 -5.72 9.22 -54.06
C HIS A 50 -5.08 8.56 -52.82
N PRO A 51 -4.39 7.39 -52.93
CA PRO A 51 -3.81 6.66 -51.80
C PRO A 51 -2.89 7.49 -50.88
N ARG A 52 -2.27 8.55 -51.43
CA ARG A 52 -1.43 9.53 -50.69
C ARG A 52 -2.13 10.15 -49.48
N VAL A 53 -3.45 10.35 -49.53
CA VAL A 53 -4.21 10.99 -48.44
C VAL A 53 -4.20 10.08 -47.20
N PHE A 54 -4.34 8.77 -47.41
CA PHE A 54 -4.33 7.77 -46.34
C PHE A 54 -2.92 7.33 -45.96
N ALA A 55 -1.97 7.43 -46.89
CA ALA A 55 -0.56 7.12 -46.64
C ALA A 55 0.08 8.02 -45.57
N MET A 56 -0.44 9.24 -45.40
CA MET A 56 0.03 10.19 -44.38
C MET A 56 -0.51 9.89 -42.96
N ILE A 57 -1.48 8.98 -42.83
CA ILE A 57 -1.97 8.52 -41.53
C ILE A 57 -0.90 7.57 -40.95
N SER A 58 -0.44 7.86 -39.73
CA SER A 58 0.52 7.02 -39.01
C SER A 58 -0.02 5.59 -38.84
N GLU A 59 0.85 4.59 -38.74
CA GLU A 59 0.42 3.19 -38.56
C GLU A 59 -0.38 2.98 -37.26
N ASP A 60 0.01 3.67 -36.20
CA ASP A 60 -0.67 3.65 -34.90
C ASP A 60 -2.07 4.27 -34.99
N ASP A 61 -2.20 5.41 -35.67
CA ASP A 61 -3.51 6.07 -35.79
C ASP A 61 -4.43 5.33 -36.77
N PHE A 62 -3.87 4.73 -37.82
CA PHE A 62 -4.62 3.86 -38.72
C PHE A 62 -5.14 2.62 -37.97
N SER A 63 -4.35 2.05 -37.05
CA SER A 63 -4.77 0.93 -36.20
C SER A 63 -5.91 1.33 -35.25
N LYS A 64 -5.83 2.50 -34.60
CA LYS A 64 -6.91 3.05 -33.77
C LYS A 64 -8.19 3.35 -34.56
N ILE A 65 -8.06 3.71 -35.84
CA ILE A 65 -9.22 3.89 -36.73
C ILE A 65 -9.87 2.52 -36.99
N LEU A 66 -9.08 1.49 -37.30
CA LEU A 66 -9.61 0.14 -37.53
C LEU A 66 -10.29 -0.47 -36.30
N GLU A 67 -9.88 -0.15 -35.08
CA GLU A 67 -10.57 -0.57 -33.85
C GLU A 67 -12.03 -0.07 -33.77
N LYS A 68 -12.35 1.02 -34.47
CA LYS A 68 -13.71 1.59 -34.53
C LYS A 68 -14.52 1.05 -35.71
N TRP A 69 -13.90 0.27 -36.59
CA TRP A 69 -14.56 -0.22 -37.80
C TRP A 69 -15.65 -1.23 -37.46
N LYS A 70 -16.82 -1.05 -38.06
CA LYS A 70 -17.95 -1.99 -37.99
C LYS A 70 -18.29 -2.45 -39.40
N VAL A 71 -18.37 -3.75 -39.58
CA VAL A 71 -18.63 -4.39 -40.87
C VAL A 71 -20.12 -4.72 -41.01
N PRO A 72 -20.77 -4.31 -42.11
CA PRO A 72 -22.15 -4.69 -42.39
C PRO A 72 -22.25 -6.18 -42.77
N VAL A 73 -23.19 -6.88 -42.15
CA VAL A 73 -23.49 -8.30 -42.39
C VAL A 73 -24.98 -8.42 -42.73
N VAL A 74 -25.29 -8.98 -43.89
CA VAL A 74 -26.68 -9.25 -44.31
C VAL A 74 -27.08 -10.61 -43.77
N SER A 75 -28.06 -10.64 -42.87
CA SER A 75 -28.69 -11.87 -42.40
C SER A 75 -30.22 -11.77 -42.53
N GLY A 76 -30.83 -12.67 -43.30
CA GLY A 76 -32.29 -12.70 -43.48
C GLY A 76 -32.91 -11.46 -44.13
N GLY A 77 -32.14 -10.67 -44.89
CA GLY A 77 -32.62 -9.44 -45.55
C GLY A 77 -32.47 -8.15 -44.73
N ALA A 78 -31.95 -8.24 -43.50
CA ALA A 78 -31.58 -7.08 -42.68
C ALA A 78 -30.04 -6.92 -42.63
N VAL A 79 -29.57 -5.67 -42.76
CA VAL A 79 -28.15 -5.29 -42.61
C VAL A 79 -27.89 -5.01 -41.13
N THR A 80 -27.02 -5.80 -40.50
CA THR A 80 -26.59 -5.60 -39.10
C THR A 80 -25.09 -5.30 -39.04
N GLN A 81 -24.66 -4.44 -38.14
CA GLN A 81 -23.24 -4.11 -37.94
C GLN A 81 -22.59 -5.07 -36.94
N GLN A 82 -21.43 -5.62 -37.29
CA GLN A 82 -20.62 -6.50 -36.43
C GLN A 82 -19.17 -5.98 -36.36
N ASP A 83 -18.46 -6.35 -35.30
CA ASP A 83 -17.00 -6.21 -35.26
C ASP A 83 -16.32 -6.99 -36.40
N PRO A 84 -15.23 -6.46 -36.99
CA PRO A 84 -14.51 -7.13 -38.06
C PRO A 84 -13.92 -8.44 -37.56
N THR A 85 -14.07 -9.49 -38.37
CA THR A 85 -13.37 -10.75 -38.12
C THR A 85 -11.84 -10.54 -38.17
N PRO A 86 -11.03 -11.45 -37.59
CA PRO A 86 -9.56 -11.35 -37.69
C PRO A 86 -9.05 -11.25 -39.12
N ARG A 87 -9.72 -11.92 -40.07
CA ARG A 87 -9.42 -11.83 -41.51
C ARG A 87 -9.68 -10.42 -42.05
N GLN A 88 -10.86 -9.86 -41.79
CA GLN A 88 -11.22 -8.52 -42.24
C GLN A 88 -10.31 -7.46 -41.61
N SER A 89 -9.97 -7.60 -40.33
CA SER A 89 -9.01 -6.74 -39.64
C SER A 89 -7.64 -6.76 -40.32
N GLY A 90 -7.16 -7.95 -40.69
CA GLY A 90 -5.92 -8.11 -41.46
C GLY A 90 -5.98 -7.46 -42.85
N GLN A 91 -7.13 -7.56 -43.54
CA GLN A 91 -7.34 -6.91 -44.84
C GLN A 91 -7.40 -5.38 -44.72
N GLY A 92 -8.08 -4.85 -43.70
CA GLY A 92 -8.11 -3.41 -43.40
C GLY A 92 -6.72 -2.86 -43.09
N ALA A 93 -5.91 -3.57 -42.28
CA ALA A 93 -4.52 -3.18 -42.01
C ALA A 93 -3.66 -3.18 -43.29
N LEU A 94 -3.90 -4.14 -44.19
CA LEU A 94 -3.22 -4.21 -45.48
C LEU A 94 -3.55 -3.01 -46.38
N VAL A 95 -4.74 -2.41 -46.28
CA VAL A 95 -5.10 -1.21 -47.05
C VAL A 95 -4.18 -0.05 -46.66
N GLY A 96 -4.05 0.25 -45.37
CA GLY A 96 -3.19 1.33 -44.88
C GLY A 96 -1.71 1.11 -45.22
N ARG A 97 -1.23 -0.13 -45.09
CA ARG A 97 0.13 -0.51 -45.50
C ARG A 97 0.35 -0.35 -47.00
N THR A 98 -0.60 -0.80 -47.82
CA THR A 98 -0.51 -0.71 -49.28
C THR A 98 -0.53 0.74 -49.76
N CYS A 99 -1.36 1.62 -49.15
CA CYS A 99 -1.34 3.05 -49.44
C CYS A 99 0.05 3.69 -49.20
N ARG A 100 0.76 3.28 -48.14
CA ARG A 100 2.12 3.75 -47.84
C ARG A 100 3.16 3.22 -48.82
N VAL A 101 3.08 1.92 -49.14
CA VAL A 101 3.95 1.24 -50.11
C VAL A 101 3.88 1.92 -51.48
N VAL A 102 2.66 2.09 -52.01
CA VAL A 102 2.40 2.62 -53.36
C VAL A 102 2.90 4.05 -53.53
N VAL A 103 2.86 4.85 -52.47
CA VAL A 103 3.30 6.26 -52.47
C VAL A 103 4.81 6.39 -52.17
N GLY A 104 5.51 5.25 -52.00
CA GLY A 104 6.96 5.21 -51.81
C GLY A 104 7.43 5.48 -50.39
N LEU A 105 6.56 5.36 -49.37
CA LEU A 105 6.89 5.56 -47.96
C LEU A 105 7.44 4.30 -47.26
N ASN A 106 8.14 3.43 -47.97
CA ASN A 106 8.30 2.04 -47.51
C ASN A 106 9.34 1.79 -46.40
N VAL A 107 8.81 1.27 -45.28
CA VAL A 107 9.45 0.46 -44.23
C VAL A 107 10.05 -0.82 -44.85
N THR A 108 11.32 -1.10 -44.60
CA THR A 108 11.96 -2.35 -45.07
C THR A 108 12.06 -3.38 -43.93
N GLN A 109 11.86 -4.64 -44.32
CA GLN A 109 11.77 -5.92 -43.62
C GLN A 109 13.07 -6.40 -42.88
N PRO A 110 13.10 -7.60 -42.22
CA PRO A 110 13.87 -7.87 -40.99
C PRO A 110 15.35 -8.29 -41.14
N SER A 111 16.09 -8.06 -40.05
CA SER A 111 17.37 -8.65 -39.57
C SER A 111 18.61 -8.69 -40.48
N ALA A 112 19.51 -7.72 -40.28
CA ALA A 112 20.96 -7.91 -40.15
C ALA A 112 21.60 -6.65 -39.52
N SER A 113 22.54 -6.83 -38.57
CA SER A 113 23.28 -5.77 -37.87
C SER A 113 24.70 -5.63 -38.45
N PRO A 114 25.52 -4.59 -38.13
CA PRO A 114 25.24 -3.23 -37.64
C PRO A 114 25.95 -2.12 -38.47
N ALA A 115 25.42 -0.88 -38.49
CA ALA A 115 26.21 0.36 -38.46
C ALA A 115 25.34 1.60 -38.18
N ALA A 116 25.86 2.48 -37.33
CA ALA A 116 25.21 3.60 -36.67
C ALA A 116 24.64 4.71 -37.56
N ALA A 117 23.38 5.10 -37.31
CA ALA A 117 22.91 6.48 -37.29
C ALA A 117 21.62 6.57 -36.43
N ALA A 118 21.54 7.59 -35.58
CA ALA A 118 20.67 7.63 -34.39
C ALA A 118 19.16 7.60 -34.68
N VAL A 119 18.48 6.60 -34.12
CA VAL A 119 17.01 6.51 -34.02
C VAL A 119 16.62 6.93 -32.61
N THR A 120 15.75 7.94 -32.47
CA THR A 120 14.99 8.15 -31.24
C THR A 120 14.00 6.99 -31.10
N VAL A 121 14.42 5.97 -30.38
CA VAL A 121 13.62 4.80 -30.04
C VAL A 121 12.52 5.25 -29.08
N SER A 122 11.27 5.23 -29.51
CA SER A 122 10.15 5.19 -28.55
C SER A 122 10.25 3.83 -27.85
N ALA A 123 10.65 3.85 -26.58
CA ALA A 123 10.90 2.65 -25.80
C ALA A 123 9.65 1.77 -25.75
N ALA A 124 9.81 0.46 -25.91
CA ALA A 124 8.77 -0.51 -25.61
C ALA A 124 8.16 -0.21 -24.22
N PRO A 125 6.84 -0.42 -24.02
CA PRO A 125 6.20 -0.12 -22.75
C PRO A 125 6.89 -0.89 -21.63
N LYS A 126 7.63 -0.17 -20.78
CA LYS A 126 8.32 -0.76 -19.64
C LYS A 126 7.27 -1.26 -18.65
N ARG A 127 7.54 -2.42 -18.05
CA ARG A 127 6.71 -2.93 -16.96
C ARG A 127 6.70 -1.88 -15.84
N LYS A 128 5.50 -1.51 -15.37
CA LYS A 128 5.33 -0.53 -14.29
C LYS A 128 5.19 -1.21 -12.94
N VAL A 129 5.62 -0.52 -11.90
CA VAL A 129 5.46 -0.92 -10.50
C VAL A 129 4.92 0.25 -9.68
N LYS A 130 3.95 -0.03 -8.80
CA LYS A 130 3.42 0.92 -7.83
C LYS A 130 4.27 0.92 -6.56
N LEU A 131 4.63 2.09 -6.05
CA LEU A 131 5.42 2.22 -4.82
C LEU A 131 4.65 1.69 -3.59
N ASN A 132 3.33 1.88 -3.53
CA ASN A 132 2.49 1.40 -2.43
C ASN A 132 2.54 -0.11 -2.20
N ALA A 133 2.78 -0.88 -3.26
CA ALA A 133 2.84 -2.32 -3.19
C ALA A 133 4.21 -2.86 -2.73
N VAL A 134 5.23 -2.01 -2.68
CA VAL A 134 6.64 -2.46 -2.56
C VAL A 134 7.43 -1.73 -1.48
N ILE A 135 7.33 -0.40 -1.40
CA ILE A 135 8.24 0.41 -0.57
C ILE A 135 7.55 1.23 0.51
N ASN A 136 6.36 1.79 0.24
CA ASN A 136 5.64 2.62 1.21
C ASN A 136 4.14 2.60 0.93
N GLN A 137 3.35 2.03 1.85
CA GLN A 137 1.90 1.81 1.72
C GLN A 137 1.08 3.07 1.39
N THR A 138 1.63 4.27 1.60
CA THR A 138 0.95 5.55 1.34
C THR A 138 1.33 6.21 0.01
N ASP A 139 2.27 5.65 -0.75
CA ASP A 139 2.80 6.26 -1.97
C ASP A 139 2.24 5.61 -3.24
N ASP A 140 1.20 6.22 -3.83
CA ASP A 140 0.52 5.70 -5.02
C ASP A 140 1.27 5.93 -6.35
N MET A 141 2.50 6.45 -6.30
CA MET A 141 3.29 6.70 -7.51
C MET A 141 3.59 5.41 -8.28
N GLU A 142 3.48 5.48 -9.60
CA GLU A 142 3.86 4.42 -10.53
C GLU A 142 5.16 4.78 -11.25
N VAL A 143 6.08 3.80 -11.34
CA VAL A 143 7.36 3.96 -12.03
C VAL A 143 7.65 2.81 -12.96
N ASP A 144 8.38 3.11 -14.02
CA ASP A 144 8.90 2.12 -14.95
C ASP A 144 10.04 1.35 -14.30
N ILE A 145 10.04 0.03 -14.46
CA ILE A 145 11.06 -0.85 -13.92
C ILE A 145 12.42 -0.56 -14.55
N LEU A 146 13.46 -0.61 -13.71
CA LEU A 146 14.84 -0.50 -14.14
C LEU A 146 15.17 -1.53 -15.21
N ASP A 147 16.01 -1.13 -16.15
CA ASP A 147 16.57 -2.00 -17.16
C ASP A 147 17.47 -3.07 -16.54
N ASP A 148 17.56 -4.21 -17.20
CA ASP A 148 18.35 -5.36 -16.74
C ASP A 148 19.84 -5.00 -16.59
N GLN A 149 20.35 -4.05 -17.39
CA GLN A 149 21.71 -3.55 -17.28
C GLN A 149 21.91 -2.76 -15.98
N ALA A 150 21.03 -1.80 -15.67
CA ALA A 150 21.10 -1.07 -14.40
C ALA A 150 21.01 -1.98 -13.17
N ILE A 151 20.20 -3.05 -13.24
CA ILE A 151 20.12 -4.08 -12.19
C ILE A 151 21.46 -4.81 -12.08
N THR A 152 22.01 -5.29 -13.20
CA THR A 152 23.31 -5.98 -13.25
C THR A 152 24.43 -5.10 -12.68
N ASP A 153 24.44 -3.82 -13.06
CA ASP A 153 25.41 -2.84 -12.56
C ASP A 153 25.28 -2.61 -11.06
N ALA A 154 24.06 -2.62 -10.52
CA ALA A 154 23.81 -2.51 -9.09
C ALA A 154 24.42 -3.69 -8.31
N TYR A 155 24.21 -4.92 -8.78
CA TYR A 155 24.82 -6.13 -8.20
C TYR A 155 26.34 -6.15 -8.37
N ALA A 156 26.87 -5.69 -9.50
CA ALA A 156 28.31 -5.56 -9.73
C ALA A 156 28.94 -4.56 -8.74
N ARG A 157 28.29 -3.41 -8.49
CA ARG A 157 28.74 -2.44 -7.49
C ARG A 157 28.74 -3.01 -6.08
N TYR A 158 27.71 -3.76 -5.69
CA TYR A 158 27.67 -4.44 -4.40
C TYR A 158 28.83 -5.42 -4.24
N THR A 159 29.02 -6.30 -5.23
CA THR A 159 30.09 -7.30 -5.23
C THR A 159 31.47 -6.64 -5.15
N LYS A 160 31.67 -5.51 -5.85
CA LYS A 160 32.92 -4.73 -5.78
C LYS A 160 33.16 -4.12 -4.39
N LYS A 161 32.11 -3.73 -3.68
CA LYS A 161 32.21 -3.06 -2.36
C LYS A 161 32.34 -4.04 -1.20
N ILE A 162 31.61 -5.16 -1.25
CA ILE A 162 31.55 -6.15 -0.15
C ILE A 162 32.46 -7.35 -0.41
N GLY A 163 32.78 -7.65 -1.67
CA GLY A 163 33.62 -8.77 -2.07
C GLY A 163 32.85 -10.06 -2.40
N ALA A 164 31.54 -10.09 -2.18
CA ALA A 164 30.67 -11.23 -2.49
C ALA A 164 29.27 -10.75 -2.93
N ALA A 165 28.53 -11.63 -3.59
CA ALA A 165 27.11 -11.43 -3.85
C ALA A 165 26.31 -11.38 -2.53
N PRO A 166 25.21 -10.62 -2.45
CA PRO A 166 24.35 -10.64 -1.29
C PRO A 166 23.75 -12.04 -1.09
N PRO A 167 23.53 -12.49 0.15
CA PRO A 167 22.87 -13.76 0.39
C PRO A 167 21.38 -13.71 0.00
N PRO A 168 20.72 -14.86 -0.27
CA PRO A 168 19.37 -14.89 -0.83
C PRO A 168 18.27 -14.22 0.03
N ASP A 169 18.47 -14.13 1.34
CA ASP A 169 17.60 -13.43 2.29
C ASP A 169 17.81 -11.90 2.27
N GLN A 170 18.88 -11.41 1.67
CA GLN A 170 19.18 -9.97 1.58
C GLN A 170 19.12 -9.44 0.14
N GLU A 171 18.86 -10.31 -0.83
CA GLU A 171 18.67 -9.96 -2.23
C GLU A 171 17.41 -9.12 -2.46
N LEU A 172 17.52 -8.16 -3.37
CA LEU A 172 16.40 -7.30 -3.77
C LEU A 172 15.82 -7.79 -5.09
N SER A 173 14.49 -7.79 -5.18
CA SER A 173 13.82 -7.97 -6.48
C SER A 173 13.97 -6.73 -7.38
N SER A 174 13.68 -6.90 -8.67
CA SER A 174 13.69 -5.80 -9.64
C SER A 174 12.79 -4.62 -9.23
N GLU A 175 11.65 -4.91 -8.61
CA GLU A 175 10.68 -3.96 -8.09
C GLU A 175 11.23 -3.20 -6.89
N GLN A 176 11.86 -3.89 -5.94
CA GLN A 176 12.49 -3.27 -4.78
C GLN A 176 13.66 -2.36 -5.19
N LEU A 177 14.50 -2.81 -6.12
CA LEU A 177 15.59 -1.99 -6.67
C LEU A 177 15.05 -0.75 -7.37
N THR A 178 14.03 -0.92 -8.21
CA THR A 178 13.42 0.19 -8.96
C THR A 178 12.87 1.24 -8.00
N THR A 179 12.00 0.84 -7.07
CA THR A 179 11.33 1.77 -6.16
C THR A 179 12.31 2.48 -5.24
N LEU A 180 13.33 1.79 -4.72
CA LEU A 180 14.38 2.42 -3.90
C LEU A 180 15.24 3.38 -4.73
N HIS A 181 15.61 3.01 -5.96
CA HIS A 181 16.35 3.88 -6.86
C HIS A 181 15.58 5.18 -7.18
N THR A 182 14.28 5.08 -7.40
CA THR A 182 13.41 6.25 -7.62
C THR A 182 13.44 7.22 -6.44
N LEU A 183 13.46 6.72 -5.19
CA LEU A 183 13.57 7.60 -4.02
C LEU A 183 14.90 8.37 -4.02
N PHE A 184 16.00 7.69 -4.34
CA PHE A 184 17.31 8.33 -4.44
C PHE A 184 17.37 9.38 -5.57
N GLN A 185 16.85 9.05 -6.77
CA GLN A 185 16.84 9.98 -7.90
C GLN A 185 15.96 11.21 -7.66
N SER A 186 14.85 11.05 -6.94
CA SER A 186 13.96 12.15 -6.59
C SER A 186 14.46 12.99 -5.41
N GLY A 187 15.58 12.61 -4.77
CA GLY A 187 16.13 13.31 -3.61
C GLY A 187 15.24 13.25 -2.38
N ARG A 188 14.31 12.29 -2.32
CA ARG A 188 13.43 12.02 -1.19
C ARG A 188 14.12 11.09 -0.20
N ALA A 189 13.79 11.19 1.08
CA ALA A 189 14.22 10.22 2.09
C ALA A 189 13.99 8.80 1.60
N PRO A 190 15.01 7.91 1.69
CA PRO A 190 14.92 6.54 1.25
C PRO A 190 14.19 5.71 2.31
N TYR A 191 12.99 6.18 2.69
CA TYR A 191 12.14 5.53 3.65
C TYR A 191 11.56 4.25 3.04
N THR A 192 11.77 3.15 3.76
CA THR A 192 11.23 1.83 3.44
C THR A 192 10.28 1.42 4.57
N ASP A 193 9.02 1.23 4.24
CA ASP A 193 8.02 0.71 5.17
C ASP A 193 8.25 -0.79 5.35
N MET A 194 8.79 -1.17 6.52
CA MET A 194 9.14 -2.56 6.84
C MET A 194 7.92 -3.49 6.98
N ALA A 195 6.68 -2.97 6.93
CA ALA A 195 5.47 -3.79 6.80
C ALA A 195 5.33 -4.42 5.40
N VAL A 196 5.83 -3.74 4.37
CA VAL A 196 5.79 -4.19 2.96
C VAL A 196 7.16 -4.45 2.34
N TRP A 197 8.21 -3.97 2.98
CA TRP A 197 9.61 -4.17 2.60
C TRP A 197 10.24 -5.30 3.41
N GLY A 198 10.84 -6.28 2.73
CA GLY A 198 11.46 -7.41 3.40
C GLY A 198 12.09 -8.45 2.46
N PRO A 199 12.64 -9.53 3.04
CA PRO A 199 13.31 -10.61 2.30
C PRO A 199 12.33 -11.38 1.41
N TYR A 200 12.87 -12.03 0.37
CA TYR A 200 12.11 -12.89 -0.55
C TYR A 200 10.85 -12.21 -1.12
N HIS A 201 11.01 -11.00 -1.70
CA HIS A 201 9.89 -10.13 -2.06
C HIS A 201 8.77 -10.79 -2.87
N HIS A 202 9.07 -11.67 -3.83
CA HIS A 202 8.02 -12.37 -4.58
C HIS A 202 7.08 -13.24 -3.72
N ARG A 203 7.59 -13.77 -2.60
CA ARG A 203 6.79 -14.50 -1.60
C ARG A 203 6.04 -13.53 -0.70
N LEU A 204 6.74 -12.48 -0.25
CA LEU A 204 6.19 -11.42 0.59
C LEU A 204 5.02 -10.69 -0.10
N ALA A 205 5.16 -10.31 -1.37
CA ALA A 205 4.14 -9.63 -2.17
C ALA A 205 2.82 -10.42 -2.25
N LYS A 206 2.89 -11.75 -2.34
CA LYS A 206 1.69 -12.62 -2.29
C LYS A 206 0.99 -12.53 -0.93
N LYS A 207 1.77 -12.50 0.16
CA LYS A 207 1.28 -12.38 1.54
C LYS A 207 0.68 -11.00 1.80
N ILE A 208 1.34 -9.94 1.33
CA ILE A 208 0.87 -8.55 1.37
C ILE A 208 -0.47 -8.43 0.68
N ARG A 209 -0.59 -8.92 -0.57
CA ARG A 209 -1.84 -8.82 -1.34
C ARG A 209 -3.03 -9.51 -0.66
N LEU A 210 -2.79 -10.60 0.06
CA LEU A 210 -3.83 -11.31 0.80
C LEU A 210 -4.18 -10.61 2.13
N LYS A 211 -3.16 -10.12 2.86
CA LYS A 211 -3.35 -9.43 4.15
C LYS A 211 -3.95 -8.03 4.01
N GLY A 212 -3.61 -7.35 2.92
CA GLY A 212 -3.97 -5.95 2.67
C GLY A 212 -5.40 -5.74 2.19
N ILE A 213 -6.27 -6.75 2.21
CA ILE A 213 -7.69 -6.61 1.82
C ILE A 213 -8.61 -7.21 2.88
N ARG A 214 -9.72 -6.53 3.20
CA ARG A 214 -10.80 -7.05 4.03
C ARG A 214 -12.17 -6.75 3.43
N LEU A 215 -13.13 -7.64 3.65
CA LEU A 215 -14.53 -7.44 3.30
C LEU A 215 -15.20 -6.59 4.39
N ASN A 216 -15.85 -5.49 4.00
CA ASN A 216 -16.69 -4.70 4.89
C ASN A 216 -18.07 -5.36 5.09
N ALA A 217 -18.89 -4.78 5.96
CA ALA A 217 -20.24 -5.29 6.24
C ALA A 217 -21.18 -5.25 5.01
N GLN A 218 -20.82 -4.47 4.00
CA GLN A 218 -21.52 -4.29 2.73
C GLN A 218 -21.01 -5.25 1.64
N GLY A 219 -20.02 -6.09 1.94
CA GLY A 219 -19.43 -7.04 0.98
C GLY A 219 -18.42 -6.43 0.01
N GLU A 220 -17.99 -5.19 0.24
CA GLU A 220 -16.96 -4.51 -0.55
C GLU A 220 -15.56 -4.83 -0.01
N ILE A 221 -14.59 -4.91 -0.91
CA ILE A 221 -13.19 -5.15 -0.56
C ILE A 221 -12.52 -3.81 -0.26
N ILE A 222 -12.14 -3.58 1.00
CA ILE A 222 -11.43 -2.39 1.45
C ILE A 222 -9.96 -2.75 1.70
N PRO A 223 -8.99 -1.95 1.19
CA PRO A 223 -7.60 -2.13 1.54
C PRO A 223 -7.36 -1.82 3.02
N VAL A 224 -6.56 -2.65 3.70
CA VAL A 224 -6.21 -2.47 5.12
C VAL A 224 -4.71 -2.33 5.23
N GLU A 225 -4.28 -1.33 6.02
CA GLU A 225 -2.88 -1.10 6.34
C GLU A 225 -2.26 -2.31 7.04
N ILE A 226 -1.13 -2.75 6.50
CA ILE A 226 -0.36 -3.88 7.01
C ILE A 226 0.51 -3.37 8.15
N GLN A 227 0.52 -4.13 9.24
CA GLN A 227 1.30 -3.82 10.42
C GLN A 227 2.78 -4.16 10.20
N GLY A 228 3.65 -3.38 10.82
CA GLY A 228 5.09 -3.56 10.81
C GLY A 228 5.59 -4.82 11.54
N PRO A 229 6.90 -5.09 11.46
CA PRO A 229 7.54 -6.29 11.98
C PRO A 229 7.29 -6.52 13.48
N ALA A 230 6.89 -7.74 13.85
CA ALA A 230 6.47 -8.09 15.22
C ALA A 230 7.56 -7.99 16.29
N ASP A 231 8.83 -8.03 15.89
CA ASP A 231 10.00 -7.94 16.76
C ASP A 231 11.23 -7.42 16.00
N PHE A 232 12.33 -7.26 16.75
CA PHE A 232 13.60 -6.75 16.24
C PHE A 232 14.21 -7.62 15.14
N GLU A 233 14.08 -8.95 15.21
CA GLU A 233 14.68 -9.83 14.19
C GLU A 233 13.92 -9.69 12.86
N ALA A 234 12.59 -9.66 12.90
CA ALA A 234 11.78 -9.38 11.70
C ALA A 234 12.11 -8.00 11.10
N TRP A 235 12.33 -6.98 11.94
CA TRP A 235 12.79 -5.67 11.47
C TRP A 235 14.19 -5.73 10.85
N ARG A 236 15.11 -6.46 11.47
CA ARG A 236 16.50 -6.59 11.04
C ARG A 236 16.62 -7.31 9.72
N GLU A 237 15.80 -8.33 9.47
CA GLU A 237 15.70 -8.98 8.16
C GLU A 237 15.31 -7.97 7.06
N SER A 238 14.26 -7.17 7.31
CA SER A 238 13.84 -6.12 6.36
C SER A 238 14.89 -5.01 6.20
N TYR A 239 15.52 -4.59 7.29
CA TYR A 239 16.59 -3.59 7.27
C TYR A 239 17.83 -4.10 6.51
N SER A 240 18.14 -5.39 6.58
CA SER A 240 19.27 -5.99 5.85
C SER A 240 19.07 -5.89 4.32
N VAL A 241 17.83 -6.07 3.84
CA VAL A 241 17.48 -5.84 2.42
C VAL A 241 17.64 -4.36 2.06
N PHE A 242 17.18 -3.44 2.91
CA PHE A 242 17.38 -2.00 2.71
C PHE A 242 18.86 -1.62 2.65
N ARG A 243 19.66 -2.16 3.57
CA ARG A 243 21.12 -2.00 3.63
C ARG A 243 21.78 -2.41 2.32
N THR A 244 21.45 -3.59 1.80
CA THR A 244 21.97 -4.08 0.51
C THR A 244 21.66 -3.11 -0.63
N GLY A 245 20.43 -2.61 -0.70
CA GLY A 245 20.01 -1.63 -1.71
C GLY A 245 20.78 -0.31 -1.62
N CYS A 246 21.02 0.21 -0.41
CA CYS A 246 21.80 1.43 -0.19
C CYS A 246 23.24 1.28 -0.68
N ILE A 247 23.85 0.12 -0.45
CA ILE A 247 25.21 -0.20 -0.89
C ILE A 247 25.26 -0.35 -2.42
N MET A 248 24.28 -1.03 -3.01
CA MET A 248 24.14 -1.20 -4.47
C MET A 248 24.06 0.14 -5.21
N PHE A 249 23.39 1.14 -4.65
CA PHE A 249 23.31 2.49 -5.22
C PHE A 249 24.39 3.45 -4.72
N GLY A 250 25.29 3.00 -3.85
CA GLY A 250 26.41 3.79 -3.35
C GLY A 250 25.99 5.02 -2.54
N GLN A 251 24.80 5.01 -1.94
CA GLN A 251 24.21 6.15 -1.26
C GLN A 251 24.63 6.26 0.20
N ILE A 252 24.85 5.12 0.85
CA ILE A 252 25.22 5.02 2.25
C ILE A 252 26.27 3.91 2.40
N SER A 253 27.31 4.17 3.18
CA SER A 253 28.39 3.23 3.43
C SER A 253 27.95 2.12 4.41
N PRO A 254 28.51 0.90 4.29
CA PRO A 254 28.19 -0.21 5.18
C PRO A 254 28.34 0.15 6.66
N ALA A 255 29.42 0.87 7.01
CA ALA A 255 29.69 1.26 8.40
C ALA A 255 28.59 2.14 9.00
N ARG A 256 27.98 3.05 8.23
CA ARG A 256 26.86 3.88 8.71
C ARG A 256 25.57 3.08 8.88
N LEU A 257 25.29 2.19 7.93
CA LEU A 257 24.13 1.31 7.99
C LEU A 257 24.21 0.38 9.21
N ASP A 258 25.38 -0.21 9.43
CA ASP A 258 25.68 -1.11 10.56
C ASP A 258 25.62 -0.35 11.90
N SER A 259 26.11 0.89 11.93
CA SER A 259 26.01 1.75 13.13
C SER A 259 24.56 2.04 13.51
N TYR A 260 23.69 2.26 12.52
CA TYR A 260 22.26 2.49 12.76
C TYR A 260 21.55 1.20 13.22
N GLU A 261 21.84 0.06 12.59
CA GLU A 261 21.32 -1.24 13.06
C GLU A 261 21.72 -1.52 14.51
N HIS A 262 23.01 -1.31 14.83
CA HIS A 262 23.53 -1.47 16.18
C HIS A 262 22.85 -0.51 17.17
N HIS A 263 22.55 0.72 16.75
CA HIS A 263 21.83 1.69 17.57
C HIS A 263 20.42 1.18 17.95
N ILE A 264 19.65 0.70 16.98
CA ILE A 264 18.32 0.12 17.24
C ILE A 264 18.43 -1.14 18.10
N ARG A 265 19.40 -2.02 17.81
CA ARG A 265 19.68 -3.21 18.62
C ARG A 265 19.96 -2.86 20.08
N SER A 266 20.79 -1.84 20.32
CA SER A 266 21.16 -1.42 21.67
C SER A 266 19.93 -0.99 22.49
N TYR A 267 18.97 -0.30 21.87
CA TYR A 267 17.72 0.06 22.55
C TYR A 267 16.80 -1.14 22.77
N HIS A 268 16.73 -2.06 21.80
CA HIS A 268 15.97 -3.30 21.96
C HIS A 268 16.52 -4.14 23.12
N GLU A 269 17.85 -4.28 23.25
CA GLU A 269 18.50 -4.97 24.36
C GLU A 269 18.29 -4.23 25.70
N ARG A 270 18.34 -2.89 25.69
CA ARG A 270 18.18 -2.06 26.90
C ARG A 270 16.76 -2.06 27.47
N TYR A 271 15.74 -1.92 26.61
CA TYR A 271 14.34 -1.78 27.05
C TYR A 271 13.52 -3.06 26.88
N GLY A 272 14.01 -4.02 26.10
CA GLY A 272 13.39 -5.32 25.90
C GLY A 272 12.16 -5.31 24.99
N ARG A 273 11.62 -6.51 24.78
CA ARG A 273 10.50 -6.78 23.86
C ARG A 273 9.22 -6.00 24.19
N SER A 274 8.99 -5.66 25.46
CA SER A 274 7.82 -4.88 25.88
C SER A 274 7.77 -3.48 25.30
N CYS A 275 8.92 -2.91 24.95
CA CYS A 275 9.03 -1.57 24.36
C CYS A 275 9.22 -1.61 22.83
N TRP A 276 9.13 -2.78 22.20
CA TRP A 276 9.36 -2.93 20.76
C TRP A 276 8.45 -2.03 19.92
N ALA A 277 7.16 -1.98 20.24
CA ALA A 277 6.22 -1.16 19.47
C ALA A 277 6.58 0.34 19.49
N LEU A 278 7.00 0.84 20.65
CA LEU A 278 7.48 2.20 20.82
C LEU A 278 8.80 2.43 20.06
N LEU A 279 9.74 1.48 20.14
CA LEU A 279 11.02 1.56 19.43
C LEU A 279 10.82 1.57 17.91
N TYR A 280 9.97 0.69 17.38
CA TYR A 280 9.65 0.66 15.96
C TYR A 280 8.99 1.95 15.48
N GLN A 281 8.08 2.51 16.28
CA GLN A 281 7.47 3.81 15.98
C GLN A 281 8.50 4.94 15.95
N ALA A 282 9.42 4.98 16.92
CA ALA A 282 10.52 5.95 16.93
C ALA A 282 11.46 5.77 15.72
N ASP A 283 11.78 4.53 15.32
CA ASP A 283 12.54 4.21 14.11
C ASP A 283 11.85 4.71 12.83
N VAL A 284 10.55 4.45 12.68
CA VAL A 284 9.77 4.95 11.53
C VAL A 284 9.83 6.47 11.44
N ARG A 285 9.59 7.18 12.55
CA ARG A 285 9.71 8.65 12.62
C ARG A 285 11.13 9.13 12.32
N ALA A 286 12.14 8.40 12.78
CA ALA A 286 13.53 8.74 12.52
C ALA A 286 13.85 8.65 11.02
N ARG A 287 13.52 7.52 10.38
CA ARG A 287 13.81 7.27 8.97
C ARG A 287 12.95 8.10 8.01
N LEU A 288 11.75 8.51 8.43
CA LEU A 288 10.83 9.29 7.61
C LEU A 288 10.97 10.81 7.84
N GLU A 289 10.88 11.27 9.09
CA GLU A 289 10.79 12.69 9.42
C GLU A 289 12.15 13.29 9.80
N LEU A 290 12.87 12.64 10.73
CA LEU A 290 14.16 13.15 11.19
C LEU A 290 15.19 13.12 10.07
N ALA A 291 15.20 12.08 9.24
CA ALA A 291 16.10 11.96 8.11
C ALA A 291 16.00 13.17 7.15
N GLU A 292 14.78 13.61 6.81
CA GLU A 292 14.59 14.80 5.98
C GLU A 292 14.93 16.11 6.70
N ARG A 293 14.69 16.18 8.01
CA ARG A 293 15.10 17.34 8.81
C ARG A 293 16.63 17.49 8.79
N LEU A 294 17.35 16.41 9.07
CA LEU A 294 18.81 16.37 9.08
C LEU A 294 19.40 16.64 7.69
N ARG A 295 18.74 16.19 6.62
CA ARG A 295 19.19 16.50 5.25
C ARG A 295 19.11 18.01 4.97
N ARG A 296 18.00 18.65 5.33
CA ARG A 296 17.83 20.11 5.13
C ARG A 296 18.82 20.90 5.97
N GLN A 297 18.98 20.54 7.25
CA GLN A 297 19.97 21.15 8.13
C GLN A 297 21.39 20.97 7.61
N GLY A 298 21.78 19.76 7.22
CA GLY A 298 23.13 19.51 6.68
C GLY A 298 23.42 20.29 5.39
N LYS A 299 22.39 20.55 4.58
CA LYS A 299 22.51 21.42 3.40
C LYS A 299 22.71 22.89 3.80
N GLU A 300 21.88 23.41 4.71
CA GLU A 300 22.00 24.79 5.21
C GLU A 300 23.37 25.03 5.88
N GLU A 301 23.84 24.07 6.69
CA GLU A 301 25.16 24.09 7.33
C GLU A 301 26.29 24.08 6.29
N MET A 302 26.16 23.27 5.23
CA MET A 302 27.12 23.24 4.13
C MET A 302 27.17 24.59 3.41
N ASP A 303 26.00 25.15 3.05
CA ASP A 303 25.92 26.42 2.34
C ASP A 303 26.53 27.56 3.18
N ALA A 304 26.27 27.57 4.50
CA ALA A 304 26.87 28.52 5.43
C ALA A 304 28.40 28.33 5.57
N ALA A 305 28.88 27.08 5.65
CA ALA A 305 30.30 26.78 5.74
C ALA A 305 31.05 27.21 4.46
N ILE A 306 30.47 26.94 3.29
CA ILE A 306 31.04 27.38 1.99
C ILE A 306 31.08 28.91 1.92
N ALA A 307 30.01 29.60 2.34
CA ALA A 307 29.97 31.06 2.39
C ALA A 307 31.03 31.64 3.34
N ALA A 308 31.36 30.93 4.42
CA ALA A 308 32.44 31.28 5.35
C ALA A 308 33.84 30.87 4.89
N GLY A 309 33.99 30.28 3.70
CA GLY A 309 35.28 29.78 3.18
C GLY A 309 35.77 28.47 3.81
N GLY A 310 34.90 27.78 4.55
CA GLY A 310 35.16 26.48 5.17
C GLY A 310 34.72 25.29 4.32
N THR A 311 34.81 24.11 4.93
CA THR A 311 34.32 22.85 4.34
C THR A 311 33.33 22.18 5.30
N HIS A 312 32.42 21.37 4.76
CA HIS A 312 31.44 20.63 5.54
C HIS A 312 31.40 19.16 5.09
N GLU A 313 31.03 18.26 5.99
CA GLU A 313 30.99 16.80 5.70
C GLU A 313 29.80 16.40 4.81
N PHE A 314 28.76 17.23 4.72
CA PHE A 314 27.58 16.95 3.90
C PHE A 314 27.94 16.97 2.40
N ASN A 315 27.63 15.88 1.70
CA ASN A 315 27.85 15.75 0.26
C ASN A 315 26.50 15.68 -0.48
N PRO A 316 26.16 16.65 -1.34
CA PRO A 316 24.92 16.65 -2.11
C PRO A 316 24.72 15.41 -3.01
N ALA A 317 25.80 14.75 -3.44
CA ALA A 317 25.72 13.54 -4.26
C ALA A 317 25.40 12.26 -3.45
N THR A 318 25.70 12.28 -2.15
CA THR A 318 25.44 11.18 -1.20
C THR A 318 24.89 11.75 0.12
N PRO A 319 23.75 12.47 0.08
CA PRO A 319 23.28 13.23 1.23
C PRO A 319 22.95 12.32 2.41
N TRP A 320 22.53 11.08 2.11
CA TRP A 320 22.10 10.10 3.09
C TRP A 320 23.25 9.55 3.95
N GLU A 321 24.50 9.63 3.49
CA GLU A 321 25.69 9.26 4.29
C GLU A 321 25.80 10.13 5.55
N TYR A 322 25.69 11.45 5.39
CA TYR A 322 25.68 12.39 6.51
C TYR A 322 24.44 12.20 7.38
N VAL A 323 23.26 12.02 6.77
CA VAL A 323 22.01 11.85 7.50
C VAL A 323 22.06 10.60 8.40
N TRP A 324 22.50 9.45 7.90
CA TRP A 324 22.58 8.22 8.71
C TRP A 324 23.60 8.33 9.84
N LYS A 325 24.69 9.08 9.63
CA LYS A 325 25.61 9.43 10.73
C LYS A 325 24.91 10.25 11.81
N MET A 326 24.10 11.24 11.40
CA MET A 326 23.44 12.15 12.34
C MET A 326 22.22 11.53 13.03
N LEU A 327 21.52 10.60 12.38
CA LEU A 327 20.40 9.85 12.99
C LEU A 327 20.81 9.15 14.30
N VAL A 328 22.01 8.58 14.36
CA VAL A 328 22.54 7.92 15.57
C VAL A 328 23.02 8.93 16.61
N LYS A 329 23.45 10.12 16.17
CA LYS A 329 23.99 11.17 17.05
C LYS A 329 22.92 12.04 17.71
N ASP A 330 21.73 12.12 17.14
CA ASP A 330 20.66 12.99 17.67
C ASP A 330 20.01 12.40 18.94
N GLN A 331 20.72 12.55 20.06
CA GLN A 331 20.23 12.12 21.36
C GLN A 331 18.95 12.86 21.78
N SER A 332 18.74 14.09 21.31
CA SER A 332 17.56 14.88 21.69
C SER A 332 16.28 14.26 21.14
N PHE A 333 16.33 13.76 19.91
CA PHE A 333 15.24 13.02 19.30
C PHE A 333 14.98 11.71 20.03
N TRP A 334 16.00 10.87 20.20
CA TRP A 334 15.83 9.55 20.82
C TRP A 334 15.40 9.65 22.27
N HIS A 335 15.88 10.66 22.99
CA HIS A 335 15.45 10.92 24.36
C HIS A 335 13.93 11.15 24.44
N LYS A 336 13.43 12.06 23.59
CA LYS A 336 12.02 12.45 23.57
C LYS A 336 11.10 11.35 23.01
N GLU A 337 11.47 10.74 21.89
CA GLU A 337 10.61 9.81 21.16
C GLU A 337 10.66 8.39 21.73
N LEU A 338 11.74 8.03 22.42
CA LEU A 338 11.96 6.67 22.90
C LEU A 338 12.34 6.60 24.38
N GLU A 339 13.43 7.23 24.82
CA GLU A 339 13.98 6.95 26.15
C GLU A 339 13.04 7.38 27.27
N GLU A 340 12.54 8.62 27.25
CA GLU A 340 11.60 9.14 28.25
C GLU A 340 10.29 8.33 28.26
N PRO A 341 9.59 8.12 27.11
CA PRO A 341 8.48 7.19 26.99
C PRO A 341 8.75 5.79 27.55
N ALA A 342 9.88 5.17 27.19
CA ALA A 342 10.23 3.81 27.60
C ALA A 342 10.45 3.74 29.11
N LEU A 343 11.14 4.72 29.69
CA LEU A 343 11.36 4.81 31.14
C LEU A 343 10.03 4.94 31.89
N LEU A 344 9.09 5.77 31.41
CA LEU A 344 7.76 5.91 32.04
C LEU A 344 6.92 4.62 31.96
N ILE A 345 7.06 3.87 30.87
CA ILE A 345 6.38 2.58 30.71
C ILE A 345 7.00 1.53 31.64
N LEU A 346 8.33 1.43 31.69
CA LEU A 346 9.05 0.47 32.54
C LEU A 346 8.89 0.78 34.03
N ALA A 347 8.85 2.06 34.40
CA ALA A 347 8.51 2.51 35.75
C ALA A 347 7.02 2.29 36.11
N LYS A 348 6.20 1.84 35.15
CA LYS A 348 4.75 1.61 35.29
C LYS A 348 3.97 2.86 35.66
N THR A 349 4.53 4.04 35.39
CA THR A 349 3.87 5.34 35.58
C THR A 349 2.96 5.69 34.41
N GLN A 350 3.21 5.13 33.23
CA GLN A 350 2.35 5.22 32.05
C GLN A 350 2.09 3.85 31.41
N ARG A 351 0.99 3.75 30.66
CA ARG A 351 0.65 2.56 29.87
C ARG A 351 1.09 2.77 28.43
N MET A 352 1.55 1.71 27.76
CA MET A 352 1.95 1.73 26.34
C MET A 352 0.90 2.43 25.45
N ALA A 353 -0.37 2.11 25.63
CA ALA A 353 -1.47 2.69 24.83
C ALA A 353 -1.65 4.21 24.96
N HIS A 354 -1.05 4.86 25.96
CA HIS A 354 -1.09 6.32 26.10
C HIS A 354 0.05 7.03 25.37
N VAL A 355 1.14 6.31 25.09
CA VAL A 355 2.36 6.88 24.50
C VAL A 355 2.55 6.43 23.06
N LEU A 356 2.09 5.23 22.74
CA LEU A 356 2.09 4.69 21.39
C LEU A 356 1.12 5.48 20.52
N GLY A 357 1.61 5.93 19.38
CA GLY A 357 0.78 6.57 18.34
C GLY A 357 0.16 5.52 17.42
N ALA A 358 -0.68 5.99 16.50
CA ALA A 358 -1.33 5.14 15.50
C ALA A 358 -0.54 5.04 14.18
N ASP A 359 0.61 5.70 14.09
CA ASP A 359 1.41 5.92 12.87
C ASP A 359 2.34 4.75 12.48
N ALA A 360 2.61 3.80 13.38
CA ALA A 360 3.46 2.64 13.10
C ALA A 360 2.99 1.43 13.91
N ALA A 361 1.86 0.85 13.51
CA ALA A 361 1.31 -0.34 14.17
C ALA A 361 2.19 -1.58 13.91
N VAL A 362 2.23 -2.51 14.87
CA VAL A 362 3.14 -3.66 14.85
C VAL A 362 2.36 -4.96 14.92
N GLU A 363 2.77 -5.98 14.16
CA GLU A 363 2.15 -7.31 14.22
C GLU A 363 2.25 -7.89 15.64
N THR A 364 1.13 -8.40 16.16
CA THR A 364 1.14 -9.08 17.46
C THR A 364 1.65 -10.51 17.29
N SER A 365 2.73 -10.87 17.99
CA SER A 365 3.23 -12.25 18.04
C SER A 365 2.28 -13.14 18.87
N GLY A 366 1.14 -13.52 18.30
CA GLY A 366 0.16 -14.43 18.90
C GLY A 366 -0.50 -15.30 17.82
N ASN A 367 -0.60 -16.61 18.09
CA ASN A 367 -1.10 -17.67 17.20
C ASN A 367 -1.99 -17.24 16.03
N ALA A 368 -1.60 -17.67 14.83
CA ALA A 368 -2.53 -17.88 13.73
C ALA A 368 -3.64 -18.83 14.19
N GLY A 369 -4.83 -18.29 14.44
CA GLY A 369 -5.98 -19.06 14.91
C GLY A 369 -7.18 -18.18 15.20
N THR A 370 -8.01 -17.96 14.18
CA THR A 370 -9.37 -17.43 14.26
C THR A 370 -9.53 -16.07 14.94
N ASP A 371 -9.02 -14.99 14.34
CA ASP A 371 -9.53 -13.67 14.66
C ASP A 371 -10.64 -13.28 13.69
N ARG A 372 -11.88 -13.68 14.02
CA ARG A 372 -13.08 -13.02 13.53
C ARG A 372 -13.28 -11.73 14.32
N THR A 373 -12.36 -10.78 14.18
CA THR A 373 -12.60 -9.40 14.60
C THR A 373 -13.53 -8.76 13.57
N ILE A 374 -14.79 -8.67 13.95
CA ILE A 374 -15.76 -7.74 13.36
C ILE A 374 -15.16 -6.33 13.54
N PRO A 375 -15.06 -5.49 12.50
CA PRO A 375 -14.54 -4.15 12.66
C PRO A 375 -15.50 -3.35 13.54
N SER A 376 -15.01 -2.91 14.71
CA SER A 376 -15.64 -1.85 15.49
C SER A 376 -15.53 -0.57 14.68
N SER A 377 -16.57 -0.24 13.91
CA SER A 377 -16.70 1.04 13.22
C SER A 377 -16.62 2.16 14.25
N ALA A 378 -15.49 2.87 14.24
CA ALA A 378 -15.34 4.17 14.87
C ALA A 378 -16.03 5.20 13.98
N THR A 379 -17.36 5.30 14.09
CA THR A 379 -18.06 6.57 13.89
C THR A 379 -18.30 7.17 15.26
N THR A 380 -17.39 8.05 15.67
CA THR A 380 -17.53 8.87 16.87
C THR A 380 -18.55 9.97 16.60
N ALA A 381 -19.81 9.60 16.37
CA ALA A 381 -20.90 10.47 16.77
C ALA A 381 -20.84 10.50 18.30
N LYS A 382 -20.50 11.66 18.88
CA LYS A 382 -20.64 11.91 20.32
C LYS A 382 -22.09 11.63 20.71
N ARG A 383 -22.40 10.38 21.08
CA ARG A 383 -23.52 10.11 21.98
C ARG A 383 -23.14 10.83 23.26
N LYS A 384 -23.81 11.96 23.49
CA LYS A 384 -23.90 12.63 24.77
C LYS A 384 -23.99 11.52 25.82
N ARG A 385 -22.94 11.36 26.64
CA ARG A 385 -23.02 10.53 27.84
C ARG A 385 -24.14 11.16 28.65
N GLU A 386 -25.34 10.61 28.57
CA GLU A 386 -26.33 10.82 29.60
C GLU A 386 -25.67 10.33 30.89
N ASP A 387 -25.71 11.19 31.89
CA ASP A 387 -25.26 10.88 33.24
C ASP A 387 -25.93 9.57 33.67
N ASN A 388 -25.15 8.50 33.63
CA ASN A 388 -25.62 7.16 33.88
C ASN A 388 -25.80 7.03 35.40
N VAL A 389 -26.93 7.54 35.88
CA VAL A 389 -27.40 7.30 37.25
C VAL A 389 -27.58 5.79 37.33
N ARG A 390 -26.69 5.13 38.07
CA ARG A 390 -26.74 3.68 38.33
C ARG A 390 -28.01 3.36 39.13
N GLN A 391 -29.13 3.19 38.43
CA GLN A 391 -30.38 2.74 39.03
C GLN A 391 -30.40 1.21 39.07
N HIS A 392 -30.73 0.71 40.24
CA HIS A 392 -31.09 -0.69 40.45
C HIS A 392 -32.48 -0.91 39.84
N VAL A 393 -32.60 -1.83 38.88
CA VAL A 393 -33.92 -2.22 38.35
C VAL A 393 -34.53 -3.20 39.35
N VAL A 394 -35.62 -2.76 39.99
CA VAL A 394 -36.39 -3.55 40.96
C VAL A 394 -37.64 -4.07 40.25
N GLY A 395 -37.92 -5.36 40.38
CA GLY A 395 -39.13 -5.98 39.83
C GLY A 395 -40.37 -5.67 40.68
N GLU A 396 -41.53 -6.10 40.20
CA GLU A 396 -42.81 -5.97 40.93
C GLU A 396 -42.80 -6.68 42.29
N ASP A 397 -41.91 -7.65 42.47
CA ASP A 397 -41.66 -8.40 43.70
C ASP A 397 -40.77 -7.66 44.71
N GLY A 398 -40.37 -6.43 44.42
CA GLY A 398 -39.50 -5.64 45.29
C GLY A 398 -38.05 -6.14 45.34
N LEU A 399 -37.64 -7.04 44.44
CA LEU A 399 -36.29 -7.59 44.34
C LEU A 399 -35.52 -7.04 43.13
N LEU A 400 -34.19 -7.06 43.18
CA LEU A 400 -33.37 -6.67 42.03
C LEU A 400 -33.54 -7.66 40.88
N THR A 401 -33.87 -7.16 39.69
CA THR A 401 -33.89 -7.97 38.47
C THR A 401 -32.54 -7.94 37.76
N HIS A 402 -31.76 -6.86 37.95
CA HIS A 402 -30.46 -6.66 37.30
C HIS A 402 -29.38 -6.22 38.30
N ASN A 403 -28.12 -6.58 38.02
CA ASN A 403 -26.98 -6.12 38.78
C ASN A 403 -26.55 -4.68 38.40
N ARG A 404 -25.57 -4.14 39.12
CA ARG A 404 -25.06 -2.75 38.90
C ARG A 404 -24.44 -2.51 37.52
N ARG A 405 -24.19 -3.56 36.73
CA ARG A 405 -23.66 -3.50 35.37
C ARG A 405 -24.74 -3.79 34.32
N GLY A 406 -26.00 -3.92 34.72
CA GLY A 406 -27.13 -4.16 33.83
C GLY A 406 -27.30 -5.62 33.39
N ALA A 407 -26.65 -6.59 34.05
CA ALA A 407 -26.86 -8.02 33.75
C ALA A 407 -28.03 -8.59 34.57
N GLU A 408 -28.90 -9.38 33.92
CA GLU A 408 -30.07 -9.99 34.54
C GLU A 408 -29.70 -11.08 35.56
N LEU A 409 -30.44 -11.13 36.67
CA LEU A 409 -30.25 -12.10 37.75
C LEU A 409 -31.06 -13.37 37.51
N CYS A 410 -30.44 -14.53 37.73
CA CYS A 410 -31.09 -15.82 37.58
C CYS A 410 -32.19 -16.00 38.64
N ARG A 411 -33.45 -16.16 38.19
CA ARG A 411 -34.61 -16.35 39.08
C ARG A 411 -34.57 -17.69 39.84
N GLY A 412 -34.11 -18.75 39.18
CA GLY A 412 -33.94 -20.07 39.82
C GLY A 412 -32.91 -20.03 40.95
N PHE A 413 -31.83 -19.26 40.80
CA PHE A 413 -30.85 -19.06 41.87
C PHE A 413 -31.46 -18.31 43.06
N GLN A 414 -32.36 -17.35 42.84
CA GLN A 414 -33.02 -16.63 43.94
C GLN A 414 -33.91 -17.52 44.81
N LYS A 415 -34.46 -18.59 44.21
CA LYS A 415 -35.32 -19.60 44.82
C LYS A 415 -34.57 -20.90 45.17
N GLY A 416 -33.24 -20.94 45.03
CA GLY A 416 -32.42 -22.12 45.31
C GLY A 416 -32.62 -23.32 44.40
N GLU A 417 -33.42 -23.19 43.36
CA GLU A 417 -33.70 -24.22 42.36
C GLU A 417 -32.56 -24.33 41.32
N CYS A 418 -31.63 -23.36 41.32
CA CYS A 418 -30.46 -23.35 40.46
C CYS A 418 -29.18 -23.10 41.27
N VAL A 419 -28.24 -24.04 41.23
CA VAL A 419 -26.97 -23.99 41.98
C VAL A 419 -25.73 -23.96 41.08
N GLU A 420 -25.84 -24.48 39.86
CA GLU A 420 -24.72 -24.60 38.92
C GLU A 420 -24.43 -23.26 38.22
N LYS A 421 -23.21 -22.75 38.41
CA LYS A 421 -22.69 -21.56 37.73
C LYS A 421 -21.38 -21.85 36.99
N ASP A 422 -21.11 -21.07 35.97
CA ASP A 422 -19.83 -21.09 35.27
C ASP A 422 -18.71 -20.39 36.07
N ARG A 423 -17.49 -20.43 35.56
CA ARG A 423 -16.31 -19.77 36.17
C ARG A 423 -16.44 -18.24 36.26
N SER A 424 -17.38 -17.64 35.53
CA SER A 424 -17.60 -16.19 35.46
C SER A 424 -18.85 -15.72 36.22
N GLY A 425 -19.53 -16.62 36.94
CA GLY A 425 -20.72 -16.34 37.75
C GLY A 425 -22.05 -16.32 36.98
N PHE A 426 -22.10 -16.82 35.75
CA PHE A 426 -23.33 -17.02 34.98
C PHE A 426 -23.97 -18.36 35.30
N CYS A 427 -25.30 -18.43 35.19
CA CYS A 427 -26.08 -19.65 35.35
C CYS A 427 -25.69 -20.68 34.28
N ALA A 428 -25.31 -21.89 34.68
CA ALA A 428 -24.94 -22.95 33.74
C ALA A 428 -26.11 -23.39 32.85
N LYS A 429 -27.35 -23.31 33.37
CA LYS A 429 -28.58 -23.62 32.61
C LYS A 429 -28.99 -22.51 31.65
N ASN A 430 -28.71 -21.25 32.00
CA ASN A 430 -29.04 -20.08 31.19
C ASN A 430 -27.88 -19.09 31.24
N GLY A 431 -26.89 -19.29 30.36
CA GLY A 431 -25.62 -18.55 30.30
C GLY A 431 -25.73 -17.03 30.05
N ARG A 432 -26.95 -16.47 30.05
CA ARG A 432 -27.23 -15.04 29.98
C ARG A 432 -27.56 -14.42 31.34
N THR A 433 -27.96 -15.22 32.33
CA THR A 433 -28.36 -14.77 33.67
C THR A 433 -27.27 -15.03 34.69
N ARG A 434 -27.17 -14.20 35.74
CA ARG A 434 -26.12 -14.34 36.78
C ARG A 434 -26.61 -14.93 38.09
N HIS A 435 -25.76 -15.73 38.72
CA HIS A 435 -25.96 -16.22 40.08
C HIS A 435 -25.48 -15.17 41.08
N GLN A 436 -26.26 -14.09 41.20
CA GLN A 436 -26.06 -13.02 42.18
C GLN A 436 -27.38 -12.78 42.92
N CYS A 437 -27.31 -12.59 44.24
CA CYS A 437 -28.46 -12.38 45.11
C CYS A 437 -29.25 -11.13 44.72
N ALA A 438 -30.57 -11.24 44.57
CA ALA A 438 -31.44 -10.12 44.22
C ALA A 438 -31.65 -9.11 45.36
N LYS A 439 -31.07 -9.34 46.55
CA LYS A 439 -31.10 -8.38 47.67
C LYS A 439 -29.76 -7.69 47.90
N CYS A 440 -28.64 -8.43 47.82
CA CYS A 440 -27.32 -7.90 48.16
C CYS A 440 -26.27 -8.00 47.06
N LEU A 441 -26.59 -8.65 45.93
CA LEU A 441 -25.70 -8.96 44.80
C LEU A 441 -24.50 -9.88 45.14
N SER A 442 -24.54 -10.61 46.26
CA SER A 442 -23.55 -11.67 46.56
C SER A 442 -23.71 -12.86 45.63
N GLU A 443 -22.60 -13.53 45.30
CA GLU A 443 -22.58 -14.74 44.45
C GLU A 443 -22.67 -16.06 45.24
N GLU A 444 -22.78 -15.95 46.56
CA GLU A 444 -22.75 -17.10 47.49
C GLU A 444 -24.15 -17.67 47.77
N HIS A 445 -25.19 -16.84 47.67
CA HIS A 445 -26.56 -17.25 48.02
C HIS A 445 -27.62 -16.54 47.18
N GLY A 446 -28.80 -17.17 47.03
CA GLY A 446 -30.00 -16.58 46.45
C GLY A 446 -30.78 -15.69 47.43
N ALA A 447 -31.73 -14.89 46.94
CA ALA A 447 -32.56 -13.99 47.75
C ALA A 447 -33.29 -14.68 48.92
N GLN A 448 -33.68 -15.95 48.76
CA GLN A 448 -34.35 -16.75 49.79
C GLN A 448 -33.49 -16.99 51.06
N SER A 449 -32.18 -17.10 50.89
CA SER A 449 -31.23 -17.40 51.99
C SER A 449 -30.41 -16.16 52.35
N CYS A 450 -30.83 -14.99 51.87
CA CYS A 450 -30.13 -13.75 52.13
C CYS A 450 -30.51 -13.22 53.52
N PRO A 451 -29.54 -12.87 54.37
CA PRO A 451 -29.80 -12.29 55.70
C PRO A 451 -30.36 -10.86 55.63
N GLN A 452 -30.48 -10.28 54.43
CA GLN A 452 -31.09 -8.97 54.23
C GLN A 452 -32.59 -9.14 53.96
N SER A 453 -33.42 -8.34 54.62
CA SER A 453 -34.87 -8.31 54.40
C SER A 453 -35.26 -7.60 53.10
N ALA A 454 -34.43 -6.66 52.62
CA ALA A 454 -34.70 -5.84 51.43
C ALA A 454 -33.44 -5.58 50.58
N PRO A 455 -33.60 -5.15 49.30
CA PRO A 455 -32.47 -4.79 48.44
C PRO A 455 -31.61 -3.65 49.00
N LYS A 456 -30.28 -3.78 48.89
CA LYS A 456 -29.35 -2.69 49.22
C LYS A 456 -29.41 -1.60 48.14
N HIS A 457 -30.09 -0.49 48.44
CA HIS A 457 -30.00 0.72 47.62
C HIS A 457 -28.57 1.31 47.65
N PRO A 458 -28.09 1.91 46.54
CA PRO A 458 -26.77 2.52 46.51
C PRO A 458 -26.78 3.77 47.39
N ARG A 459 -25.78 3.92 48.26
CA ARG A 459 -25.55 5.18 48.98
C ARG A 459 -25.29 6.28 47.95
N THR A 460 -26.11 7.32 47.95
CA THR A 460 -25.92 8.50 47.10
C THR A 460 -24.57 9.15 47.44
N PHE A 461 -23.70 9.21 46.44
CA PHE A 461 -22.38 9.83 46.57
C PHE A 461 -22.57 11.35 46.58
N LYS A 462 -22.52 12.00 47.76
CA LYS A 462 -22.45 13.47 47.84
C LYS A 462 -21.03 13.90 47.40
N PRO A 463 -20.87 14.70 46.32
CA PRO A 463 -19.56 15.21 45.94
C PRO A 463 -19.03 16.15 47.03
N LYS A 464 -17.86 15.83 47.59
CA LYS A 464 -17.13 16.72 48.52
C LYS A 464 -16.60 17.91 47.71
N GLY A 465 -17.00 19.12 48.11
CA GLY A 465 -16.66 20.37 47.44
C GLY A 465 -15.17 20.56 47.20
N GLY A 466 -14.83 21.06 46.01
CA GLY A 466 -13.47 21.37 45.59
C GLY A 466 -12.82 22.40 46.50
N ARG A 467 -11.70 22.02 47.11
CA ARG A 467 -10.80 22.94 47.82
C ARG A 467 -9.97 23.65 46.76
N LYS A 468 -10.29 24.93 46.48
CA LYS A 468 -9.40 25.87 45.78
C LYS A 468 -8.14 26.06 46.65
N GLY A 469 -7.01 25.50 46.22
CA GLY A 469 -5.70 25.80 46.79
C GLY A 469 -5.22 27.15 46.28
N ALA A 470 -5.39 28.19 47.10
CA ALA A 470 -4.69 29.46 46.95
C ALA A 470 -3.47 29.47 47.89
N GLY A 471 -2.35 29.97 47.38
CA GLY A 471 -1.15 30.31 48.15
C GLY A 471 0.12 29.67 47.58
N LYS A 472 1.26 30.36 47.50
CA LYS A 472 1.60 31.70 47.96
C LYS A 472 3.00 32.00 47.40
N SER A 473 3.18 33.17 46.82
CA SER A 473 4.49 33.80 46.64
C SER A 473 5.07 34.18 48.00
N ARG A 474 6.37 33.96 48.22
CA ARG A 474 7.31 34.95 48.78
C ARG A 474 8.72 34.39 49.00
N ALA A 475 9.66 35.29 48.71
CA ALA A 475 11.00 35.51 49.28
C ALA A 475 12.07 34.44 49.01
#